data_AF-A0A2N5KQP1-F1
#
_entry.id   AF-A0A2N5KQP1-F1
#
_cell.length_a   1.000
_cell.length_b   1.000
_cell.length_c   1.000
_cell.angle_alpha   90.00
_cell.angle_beta   90.00
_cell.angle_gamma   90.00
#
_symmetry.space_group_name_H-M   'P 1'
#
loop_
_entity.id
_entity.type
_entity.pdbx_description
1 polymer ?
#
loop_
_entity_poly.entity_id
_entity_poly.type
_entity_poly.pdbx_seq_one_letter_code
_entity_poly.pdbx_strand_id
1 'polypeptide(L)'
;MKVLAYSPGRYPILIAQFAPGDLRTLYFETGYDPDWAKSVTEEWMRDNAIGRHSFVEVVPPREVPTPALKDYVREELLNNL
;
A
#
# COMPACT_ATOMS: atom_id res chain seq x y z
N MET A 1 -3.38 7.62 7.86
CA MET A 1 -2.44 6.61 7.30
C MET A 1 -1.94 7.12 5.96
N LYS A 2 -0.70 6.81 5.60
CA LYS A 2 -0.07 7.19 4.32
C LYS A 2 0.17 5.94 3.46
N VAL A 3 -0.29 5.92 2.22
CA VAL A 3 0.10 4.90 1.24
C VAL A 3 1.41 5.34 0.58
N LEU A 4 2.41 4.46 0.57
CA LEU A 4 3.75 4.77 0.03
C LEU A 4 4.10 3.94 -1.20
N ALA A 5 3.50 2.77 -1.37
CA ALA A 5 3.67 1.97 -2.58
C ALA A 5 2.49 1.02 -2.77
N TYR A 6 2.31 0.53 -4.00
CA TYR A 6 1.32 -0.50 -4.30
C TYR A 6 1.82 -1.46 -5.38
N SER A 7 1.39 -2.73 -5.31
CA SER A 7 1.59 -3.63 -6.44
C SER A 7 0.54 -3.34 -7.52
N PRO A 8 0.94 -3.15 -8.79
CA PRO A 8 -0.03 -2.99 -9.88
C PRO A 8 -0.80 -4.29 -10.14
N GLY A 9 -1.92 -4.19 -10.85
CA GLY A 9 -2.72 -5.34 -11.30
C GLY A 9 -4.01 -5.55 -10.53
N ARG A 10 -4.71 -6.66 -10.81
CA ARG A 10 -6.11 -6.90 -10.40
C ARG A 10 -6.33 -6.96 -8.88
N TYR A 11 -5.31 -7.35 -8.13
CA TYR A 11 -5.39 -7.53 -6.67
C TYR A 11 -4.25 -6.76 -5.98
N PRO A 12 -4.34 -5.42 -5.89
CA PRO A 12 -3.25 -4.62 -5.34
C PRO A 12 -2.94 -4.97 -3.88
N ILE A 13 -1.65 -5.01 -3.57
CA ILE A 13 -1.14 -4.98 -2.20
C ILE A 13 -0.63 -3.57 -1.96
N LEU A 14 -0.97 -2.99 -0.82
CA LEU A 14 -0.51 -1.65 -0.45
C LEU A 14 0.57 -1.74 0.61
N ILE A 15 1.55 -0.85 0.54
CA ILE A 15 2.44 -0.55 1.66
C ILE A 15 2.01 0.78 2.23
N ALA A 16 1.64 0.78 3.50
CA ALA A 16 1.11 1.94 4.19
C ALA A 16 1.77 2.18 5.55
N GLN A 17 1.88 3.45 5.94
CA GLN A 17 2.39 3.89 7.23
C GLN A 17 1.24 4.38 8.11
N PHE A 18 1.07 3.75 9.27
CA PHE A 18 0.04 4.13 10.25
C PHE A 18 0.54 5.17 11.25
N ALA A 19 1.80 5.04 11.66
CA ALA A 19 2.55 5.98 12.49
C ALA A 19 4.01 6.02 12.00
N PRO A 20 4.83 7.02 12.36
CA PRO A 20 6.24 7.07 11.95
C PRO A 20 6.96 5.75 12.26
N GLY A 21 7.48 5.09 11.22
CA GLY A 21 8.15 3.78 11.33
C GLY A 21 7.23 2.54 11.37
N ASP A 22 5.91 2.70 11.56
CA ASP A 22 4.94 1.61 11.52
C ASP A 22 4.43 1.39 10.09
N LEU A 23 5.26 0.69 9.30
CA LEU A 23 4.94 0.27 7.94
C LEU A 23 4.29 -1.11 7.92
N ARG A 24 3.20 -1.24 7.16
CA ARG A 24 2.49 -2.49 7.00
C ARG A 24 2.05 -2.74 5.57
N THR A 25 1.98 -4.01 5.20
CA THR A 25 1.37 -4.47 3.95
C THR A 25 -0.10 -4.75 4.17
N LEU A 26 -0.96 -4.14 3.35
CA LEU A 26 -2.40 -4.36 3.32
C LEU A 26 -2.78 -5.14 2.07
N TYR A 27 -3.69 -6.11 2.21
CA TYR A 27 -4.04 -7.05 1.14
C TYR A 27 -5.44 -6.80 0.59
N PHE A 28 -5.61 -6.90 -0.72
CA PHE A 28 -6.92 -6.78 -1.38
C PHE A 28 -7.96 -7.77 -0.81
N GLU A 29 -7.55 -9.03 -0.59
CA GLU A 29 -8.43 -10.11 -0.17
C GLU A 29 -9.04 -9.89 1.22
N THR A 30 -8.33 -9.19 2.10
CA THR A 30 -8.83 -8.81 3.44
C THR A 30 -9.64 -7.52 3.39
N GLY A 31 -9.83 -6.95 2.20
CA GLY A 31 -10.41 -5.62 2.05
C GLY A 31 -9.56 -4.51 2.65
N TYR A 32 -8.24 -4.73 2.77
CA TYR A 32 -7.27 -3.84 3.40
C TYR A 32 -7.50 -3.59 4.90
N ASP A 33 -8.06 -4.57 5.58
CA ASP A 33 -8.22 -4.54 7.04
C ASP A 33 -6.84 -4.46 7.74
N PRO A 34 -6.57 -3.43 8.57
CA PRO A 34 -5.31 -3.28 9.30
C PRO A 34 -5.02 -4.42 10.29
N ASP A 35 -6.03 -5.14 10.78
CA ASP A 35 -5.85 -6.23 11.75
C ASP A 35 -5.21 -7.46 11.10
N TRP A 36 -5.29 -7.56 9.77
CA TRP A 36 -4.66 -8.61 8.97
C TRP A 36 -3.36 -8.15 8.30
N ALA A 37 -2.92 -6.94 8.59
CA ALA A 37 -1.73 -6.35 7.98
C ALA A 37 -0.45 -7.01 8.52
N LYS A 38 0.57 -7.10 7.68
CA LYS A 38 1.90 -7.57 8.11
C LYS A 38 2.87 -6.41 8.21
N SER A 39 3.63 -6.33 9.28
CA SER A 39 4.64 -5.28 9.47
C SER A 39 5.84 -5.52 8.54
N VAL A 40 6.37 -4.44 7.99
CA VAL A 40 7.57 -4.42 7.15
C VAL A 40 8.46 -3.25 7.55
N THR A 41 9.73 -3.28 7.16
CA THR A 41 10.66 -2.16 7.39
C THR A 41 10.78 -1.30 6.13
N GLU A 42 11.29 -0.08 6.29
CA GLU A 42 11.60 0.80 5.16
C GLU A 42 12.65 0.17 4.22
N GLU A 43 13.67 -0.47 4.79
CA GLU A 43 14.69 -1.19 4.03
C GLU A 43 14.06 -2.34 3.22
N TRP A 44 13.19 -3.13 3.85
CA TRP A 44 12.48 -4.20 3.15
C TRP A 44 11.62 -3.65 2.00
N MET A 45 10.90 -2.54 2.23
CA MET A 45 10.09 -1.90 1.20
C MET A 45 10.94 -1.45 0.01
N ARG A 46 12.05 -0.75 0.25
CA ARG A 46 12.95 -0.27 -0.82
C ARG A 46 13.54 -1.43 -1.61
N ASP A 47 14.07 -2.43 -0.92
CA ASP A 47 14.83 -3.50 -1.56
C ASP A 47 13.95 -4.56 -2.21
N ASN A 48 12.77 -4.84 -1.64
CA ASN A 48 11.92 -5.93 -2.09
C ASN A 48 10.68 -5.43 -2.82
N ALA A 49 9.90 -4.52 -2.23
CA ALA A 49 8.67 -4.09 -2.87
C ALA A 49 8.94 -3.25 -4.13
N ILE A 50 9.66 -2.14 -3.96
CA ILE A 50 10.00 -1.24 -5.08
C ILE A 50 11.10 -1.87 -5.95
N GLY A 51 12.17 -2.37 -5.34
CA GLY A 51 13.35 -2.85 -6.07
C GLY A 51 13.18 -4.20 -6.79
N ARG A 52 12.37 -5.14 -6.26
CA ARG A 52 12.29 -6.52 -6.80
C ARG A 52 10.91 -6.94 -7.28
N HIS A 53 9.86 -6.52 -6.60
CA HIS A 53 8.48 -6.96 -6.87
C HIS A 53 7.69 -5.96 -7.71
N SER A 54 8.35 -4.98 -8.31
CA SER A 54 7.75 -3.99 -9.22
C SER A 54 6.56 -3.25 -8.62
N PHE A 55 6.58 -2.99 -7.31
CA PHE A 55 5.61 -2.07 -6.72
C PHE A 55 5.86 -0.68 -7.27
N VAL A 56 4.78 0.05 -7.54
CA VAL A 56 4.82 1.46 -7.91
C VAL A 56 4.93 2.26 -6.62
N GLU A 57 5.97 3.08 -6.52
CA GLU A 57 6.14 4.02 -5.43
C GLU A 57 5.17 5.21 -5.59
N VAL A 58 4.57 5.64 -4.49
CA VAL A 58 3.64 6.77 -4.44
C VAL A 58 4.39 7.99 -3.92
N VAL A 59 4.77 8.89 -4.82
CA VAL A 59 5.54 10.11 -4.51
C VAL A 59 4.76 11.36 -4.96
N PRO A 60 4.38 12.28 -4.05
CA PRO A 60 4.50 12.18 -2.60
C PRO A 60 3.54 11.11 -2.01
N PRO A 61 3.81 10.58 -0.80
CA PRO A 61 2.92 9.62 -0.15
C PRO A 61 1.48 10.16 -0.04
N ARG A 62 0.49 9.29 -0.28
CA ARG A 62 -0.91 9.69 -0.27
C ARG A 62 -1.55 9.44 1.09
N GLU A 63 -2.10 10.48 1.71
CA GLU A 63 -2.90 10.32 2.92
C GLU A 63 -4.29 9.82 2.59
N VAL A 64 -4.66 8.67 3.18
CA VAL A 64 -5.96 8.04 2.96
C VAL A 64 -6.48 7.49 4.30
N PRO A 65 -7.71 7.83 4.70
CA PRO A 65 -8.39 7.16 5.82
C PRO A 65 -8.65 5.69 5.50
N THR A 66 -8.48 4.79 6.47
CA THR A 66 -8.73 3.35 6.29
C THR A 66 -10.10 3.03 5.69
N PRO A 67 -11.22 3.68 6.11
CA PRO A 67 -12.53 3.40 5.53
C PRO A 67 -12.63 3.73 4.03
N ALA A 68 -11.81 4.67 3.54
CA ALA A 68 -11.80 5.13 2.14
C ALA A 68 -10.79 4.38 1.27
N LEU A 69 -10.04 3.41 1.82
CA LEU A 69 -8.93 2.79 1.12
C LEU A 69 -9.37 1.98 -0.10
N LYS A 70 -10.50 1.28 0.01
CA LYS A 70 -11.07 0.51 -1.10
C LYS A 70 -11.45 1.41 -2.27
N ASP A 71 -12.11 2.54 -1.98
CA ASP A 71 -12.52 3.49 -2.99
C ASP A 71 -11.31 4.15 -3.64
N TYR A 72 -10.31 4.54 -2.84
CA TYR A 72 -9.03 5.04 -3.35
C TYR A 72 -8.36 4.06 -4.32
N VAL A 73 -8.24 2.78 -3.96
CA VAL A 73 -7.62 1.80 -4.86
C VAL A 73 -8.41 1.66 -6.15
N ARG A 74 -9.74 1.55 -6.06
CA ARG A 74 -10.60 1.36 -7.22
C ARG A 74 -10.52 2.56 -8.17
N GLU A 75 -10.60 3.76 -7.64
CA GLU A 75 -10.79 4.98 -8.43
C GLU A 75 -9.47 5.58 -8.91
N GLU A 76 -8.40 5.47 -8.12
CA GLU A 76 -7.13 6.16 -8.40
C GLU A 76 -6.02 5.20 -8.83
N LEU A 77 -6.00 3.95 -8.35
CA LEU A 77 -4.91 3.02 -8.65
C LEU A 77 -5.24 2.04 -9.77
N LEU A 78 -6.49 1.60 -9.87
CA LEU A 78 -6.92 0.62 -10.87
C LEU A 78 -7.46 1.26 -12.15
N ASN A 79 -8.10 2.43 -12.07
CA ASN A 79 -8.64 3.12 -13.25
C ASN A 79 -7.58 3.93 -14.02
N ASN A 80 -6.38 4.12 -13.45
CA ASN A 80 -5.26 4.82 -14.10
C ASN A 80 -4.21 3.84 -14.69
N LEU A 81 -4.57 2.56 -14.86
CA LEU A 81 -3.74 1.52 -15.49
C LEU A 81 -4.17 1.23 -16.93
#